data_AF-A0A2V5X549-F1
#
_entry.id   AF-A0A2V5X549-F1
#
_cell.length_a   1.000
_cell.length_b   1.000
_cell.length_c   1.000
_cell.angle_alpha   90.00
_cell.angle_beta   90.00
_cell.angle_gamma   90.00
#
_symmetry.space_group_name_H-M   'P 1'
#
loop_
_entity.id
_entity.type
_entity.pdbx_description
1 polymer ?
#
loop_
_entity_poly.entity_id
_entity_poly.type
_entity_poly.pdbx_seq_one_letter_code
_entity_poly.pdbx_strand_id
1 'polypeptide(L)' 'VALIPLLLGLGMDELSAGATLVPRVKRAVQSLAISECRELVEEALKLQTPSEILARCLELADKRYGDLLG' A
#
# COMPACT_ATOMS: atom_id res chain seq x y z
N VAL A 1 4.36 5.01 4.20
CA VAL A 1 4.20 3.62 3.71
C VAL A 1 2.76 3.18 3.48
N ALA A 2 1.75 4.00 3.83
CA ALA A 2 0.33 3.67 3.65
C ALA A 2 -0.09 3.41 2.19
N LEU A 3 0.55 4.04 1.21
CA LEU A 3 0.20 3.90 -0.22
C LEU A 3 0.91 2.74 -0.94
N ILE A 4 1.84 2.04 -0.27
CA ILE A 4 2.58 0.91 -0.86
C ILE A 4 1.65 -0.17 -1.46
N PRO A 5 0.53 -0.57 -0.82
CA PRO A 5 -0.33 -1.62 -1.37
C PRO A 5 -0.97 -1.19 -2.68
N LEU A 6 -1.38 0.08 -2.79
CA LEU A 6 -1.95 0.61 -4.01
C LEU A 6 -0.92 0.66 -5.15
N LEU A 7 0.30 1.11 -4.86
CA LEU A 7 1.39 1.17 -5.86
C LEU A 7 1.77 -0.22 -6.37
N LEU A 8 1.85 -1.22 -5.48
CA LEU A 8 2.11 -2.61 -5.85
C LEU A 8 0.95 -3.18 -6.69
N GLY A 9 -0.30 -2.88 -6.32
CA GLY A 9 -1.49 -3.32 -7.05
C GLY A 9 -1.54 -2.76 -8.47
N LEU A 10 -1.08 -1.52 -8.66
CA LEU A 10 -0.94 -0.85 -9.96
C LEU A 10 0.20 -1.42 -10.81
N GLY A 11 1.04 -2.30 -10.26
CA GLY A 11 2.14 -2.94 -10.99
C GLY A 11 3.42 -2.10 -11.03
N MET A 12 3.67 -1.25 -10.03
CA MET A 12 4.97 -0.58 -9.91
C MET A 12 6.07 -1.60 -9.62
N ASP A 13 7.06 -1.69 -10.52
CA ASP A 13 8.21 -2.59 -10.37
C ASP A 13 9.30 -2.01 -9.44
N GLU A 14 9.37 -0.68 -9.29
CA GLU A 14 10.41 0.01 -8.53
C GLU A 14 9.83 1.09 -7.61
N LEU A 15 10.38 1.17 -6.38
CA LEU A 15 10.05 2.22 -5.39
C LEU A 15 11.34 2.91 -4.93
N SER A 16 11.47 4.20 -5.25
CA SER A 16 12.56 5.04 -4.74
C SER A 16 12.17 5.70 -3.42
N ALA A 17 13.05 5.64 -2.43
CA ALA A 17 12.85 6.24 -1.11
C ALA A 17 14.18 6.66 -0.48
N GLY A 18 14.13 7.57 0.50
CA GLY A 18 15.30 7.91 1.30
C GLY A 18 15.89 6.70 2.01
N ALA A 19 17.22 6.62 2.13
CA ALA A 19 17.94 5.44 2.63
C ALA A 19 17.42 4.93 4.00
N THR A 20 17.02 5.84 4.89
CA THR A 20 16.45 5.52 6.21
C THR A 20 15.07 4.85 6.14
N LEU A 21 14.32 5.07 5.07
CA LEU A 21 12.99 4.49 4.85
C LEU A 21 13.04 3.14 4.13
N VAL A 22 14.15 2.83 3.45
CA VAL A 22 14.29 1.59 2.66
C VAL A 22 13.94 0.33 3.48
N PRO A 23 14.41 0.14 4.73
CA PRO A 23 14.04 -1.04 5.51
C PRO A 23 12.54 -1.12 5.81
N ARG A 24 11.90 0.02 6.12
CA ARG A 24 10.47 0.12 6.42
C ARG A 24 9.63 -0.17 5.18
N VAL A 25 10.01 0.38 4.03
CA VAL A 25 9.36 0.12 2.73
C VAL A 25 9.51 -1.35 2.35
N LYS A 26 10.72 -1.91 2.44
CA LYS A 26 10.97 -3.33 2.13
C LYS A 26 10.11 -4.26 2.99
N ARG A 27 10.00 -4.00 4.29
CA ARG A 27 9.16 -4.81 5.19
C ARG A 27 7.68 -4.72 4.82
N ALA A 28 7.17 -3.53 4.49
CA ALA A 28 5.79 -3.36 4.04
C ALA A 28 5.52 -4.16 2.76
N VAL A 29 6.41 -4.08 1.75
CA VAL A 29 6.29 -4.87 0.52
C VAL A 29 6.27 -6.38 0.81
N GLN A 30 7.16 -6.86 1.68
CA GLN A 30 7.24 -8.28 2.04
C GLN A 30 6.04 -8.81 2.84
N SER A 31 5.25 -7.92 3.45
CA SER A 31 4.06 -8.28 4.23
C SER A 31 2.76 -8.31 3.42
N LEU A 32 2.81 -8.01 2.12
CA LEU A 32 1.65 -7.90 1.24
C LEU A 32 1.57 -9.06 0.24
N ALA A 33 0.35 -9.54 -0.03
CA ALA A 33 0.09 -10.38 -1.19
C ALA A 33 -0.29 -9.51 -2.40
N ILE A 34 0.25 -9.82 -3.58
CA ILE A 34 -0.06 -9.07 -4.81
C ILE A 34 -1.55 -9.20 -5.19
N SER A 35 -2.21 -10.32 -4.89
CA SER A 35 -3.64 -10.50 -5.14
C SER A 35 -4.49 -9.47 -4.39
N GLU A 36 -4.23 -9.28 -3.10
CA GLU A 36 -4.94 -8.28 -2.28
C GLU A 36 -4.67 -6.84 -2.73
N CYS A 37 -3.44 -6.58 -3.19
CA CYS A 37 -3.09 -5.27 -3.72
C CYS A 37 -3.86 -4.97 -5.01
N ARG A 38 -4.08 -5.98 -5.87
CA ARG A 38 -4.90 -5.85 -7.09
C ARG A 38 -6.37 -5.66 -6.76
N GLU A 39 -6.90 -6.42 -5.80
CA GLU A 39 -8.28 -6.23 -5.30
C GLU A 39 -8.49 -4.81 -4.77
N LEU A 40 -7.53 -4.27 -4.01
CA LEU A 40 -7.56 -2.87 -3.55
C LEU A 40 -7.66 -1.88 -4.72
N VAL A 41 -6.95 -2.10 -5.83
CA VAL A 41 -7.05 -1.23 -7.00
C VAL A 41 -8.43 -1.31 -7.64
N GLU A 42 -8.97 -2.52 -7.80
CA GLU A 42 -10.32 -2.70 -8.36
C GLU A 42 -11.41 -2.03 -7.52
N GLU A 43 -11.26 -2.03 -6.20
CA GLU A 43 -12.12 -1.28 -5.29
C GLU A 43 -11.90 0.23 -5.41
N ALA A 44 -10.64 0.69 -5.40
CA ALA A 44 -10.29 2.10 -5.44
C ALA A 44 -10.82 2.80 -6.70
N LEU A 45 -10.83 2.10 -7.84
CA LEU A 45 -11.38 2.63 -9.10
C LEU A 45 -12.90 2.88 -9.06
N LYS A 46 -13.62 2.31 -8.09
CA LYS A 46 -15.07 2.49 -7.91
C LYS A 46 -15.40 3.63 -6.94
N LEU A 47 -14.41 4.17 -6.24
CA LEU A 47 -14.57 5.23 -5.25
C LEU A 47 -14.59 6.61 -5.92
N GLN A 48 -15.28 7.57 -5.30
CA GLN A 48 -15.50 8.89 -5.90
C GLN A 48 -14.54 9.95 -5.38
N THR A 49 -13.90 9.69 -4.23
CA THR A 49 -13.05 10.68 -3.57
C THR A 49 -11.66 10.13 -3.23
N PRO A 50 -10.61 10.99 -3.26
CA PRO A 50 -9.28 10.60 -2.80
C PRO A 50 -9.25 10.13 -1.33
N SER A 51 -10.12 10.67 -0.49
CA SER A 51 -10.23 10.30 0.93
C SER A 51 -10.69 8.86 1.12
N GLU A 52 -11.64 8.38 0.30
CA GLU A 52 -12.09 6.99 0.35
C GLU A 52 -10.98 6.03 -0.11
N ILE A 53 -10.25 6.41 -1.17
CA ILE A 53 -9.09 5.63 -1.65
C ILE A 53 -8.02 5.52 -0.55
N LEU A 54 -7.69 6.64 0.09
CA LEU A 54 -6.73 6.67 1.19
C LEU A 54 -7.20 5.79 2.36
N ALA A 55 -8.49 5.83 2.71
CA ALA A 55 -9.05 5.01 3.78
C ALA A 55 -8.91 3.51 3.48
N ARG A 56 -9.18 3.06 2.25
CA ARG A 56 -8.97 1.66 1.85
C ARG A 56 -7.50 1.25 1.88
N CYS A 57 -6.60 2.14 1.45
CA CYS A 57 -5.16 1.88 1.54
C CYS A 57 -4.70 1.72 3.00
N LEU A 58 -5.18 2.59 3.89
CA LEU A 58 -4.88 2.52 5.32
C LEU A 58 -5.44 1.25 5.97
N GLU A 59 -6.66 0.83 5.63
CA GLU A 59 -7.24 -0.44 6.10
C GLU A 59 -6.36 -1.64 5.75
N LEU A 60 -5.90 -1.74 4.49
CA LEU A 60 -5.06 -2.87 4.07
C LEU A 60 -3.66 -2.78 4.70
N ALA A 61 -3.09 -1.58 4.77
CA ALA A 61 -1.80 -1.35 5.39
C ALA A 61 -1.80 -1.69 6.89
N ASP A 62 -2.86 -1.31 7.61
CA ASP A 62 -3.00 -1.59 9.05
C ASP A 62 -3.11 -3.09 9.32
N LYS A 63 -3.95 -3.80 8.54
CA LYS A 63 -4.12 -5.26 8.61
C LYS A 63 -2.83 -6.04 8.38
N ARG A 64 -1.91 -5.52 7.57
CA ARG A 64 -0.69 -6.24 7.13
C ARG A 64 0.57 -5.81 7.87
N TYR A 65 0.68 -4.53 8.21
CA TYR A 65 1.87 -3.93 8.81
C TYR A 65 1.53 -2.68 9.64
N GLY A 66 0.44 -2.71 10.44
CA GLY A 66 0.02 -1.57 11.26
C GLY A 66 1.12 -0.99 12.17
N ASP A 67 2.05 -1.83 12.64
CA ASP A 67 3.21 -1.38 13.42
C ASP A 67 4.17 -0.47 12.65
N LEU A 68 4.10 -0.47 11.32
CA LEU A 68 4.86 0.41 10.43
C LEU A 68 4.08 1.66 10.01
N LEU A 69 2.90 1.96 10.54
CA LEU A 69 2.15 3.18 10.19
C LEU A 69 2.54 4.41 11.03
N GLY A 70 3.17 4.20 12.19
CA GLY A 70 3.71 5.25 13.08
C GLY A 70 4.99 5.94 12.60
#